data_AF-A0A2V3HLU7-F1
#
_entry.id   AF-A0A2V3HLU7-F1
#
_cell.length_a   1.000
_cell.length_b   1.000
_cell.length_c   1.000
_cell.angle_alpha   90.00
_cell.angle_beta   90.00
_cell.angle_gamma   90.00
#
_symmetry.space_group_name_H-M   'P 1'
#
loop_
_entity.id
_entity.type
_entity.pdbx_description
1 polymer ?
#
loop_
_entity_poly.entity_id
_entity_poly.type
_entity_poly.pdbx_seq_one_letter_code
_entity_poly.pdbx_strand_id
1 'polypeptide(L)'
;MQVLSAPALSRIHSIQTEDPRRSYLWLQQMMRASGTNVTVLTRLSPQRLEQLIRLEDIEHRWLTEKEDSTSLEPTLERLHQFMVDCFDSGGGHIWLDAVEYLISMHGFDATLNFIRSLADAVAGSEWAVLLPFSPSALDSTQIAQIRREAPVFETTTSPPDTVGIEDEVSDAATEPDDADVQEKEIDEIIAPGVEVEPGLVMLSRIPEVSLSRAVLQRRMEQWKAMDFDVSDLLAALVMEREERYARYVEYEEKVRRAVECERRIRELEALGFMTEVTKLRFRLMQLTGLDDIEAILTRLLAEAR
;
A
#
# COMPACT_ATOMS: atom_id res chain seq x y z
N MET A 1 5.36 -10.86 -23.85
CA MET A 1 6.43 -9.91 -23.49
C MET A 1 5.71 -8.67 -22.99
N GLN A 2 5.66 -8.42 -21.68
CA GLN A 2 4.92 -7.27 -21.12
C GLN A 2 5.63 -5.99 -21.52
N VAL A 3 4.90 -5.05 -22.13
CA VAL A 3 5.44 -3.75 -22.50
C VAL A 3 5.36 -2.89 -21.25
N LEU A 4 6.47 -2.76 -20.54
CA LEU A 4 6.62 -1.76 -19.49
C LEU A 4 6.62 -0.40 -20.18
N SER A 5 5.63 0.43 -19.88
CA SER A 5 5.65 1.83 -20.27
C SER A 5 6.81 2.52 -19.54
N ALA A 6 7.62 3.28 -20.28
CA ALA A 6 8.62 4.15 -19.68
C ALA A 6 8.00 5.55 -19.46
N PRO A 7 8.33 6.23 -18.36
CA PRO A 7 7.96 7.61 -18.15
C PRO A 7 8.48 8.51 -19.28
N ALA A 8 7.69 9.52 -19.67
CA ALA A 8 8.18 10.52 -20.61
C ALA A 8 9.34 11.31 -19.99
N LEU A 9 10.45 11.43 -20.73
CA LEU A 9 11.60 12.26 -20.38
C LEU A 9 11.24 13.75 -20.36
N SER A 10 12.16 14.56 -19.84
CA SER A 10 12.02 16.00 -19.63
C SER A 10 10.82 16.40 -18.76
N ARG A 11 10.36 15.51 -17.87
CA ARG A 11 9.12 15.69 -17.12
C ARG A 11 9.16 15.06 -15.73
N ILE A 12 8.34 15.61 -14.83
CA ILE A 12 8.03 15.02 -13.54
C ILE A 12 6.71 14.27 -13.62
N HIS A 13 6.67 13.09 -13.01
CA HIS A 13 5.46 12.31 -12.84
C HIS A 13 5.26 11.93 -11.38
N SER A 14 4.00 11.80 -10.97
CA SER A 14 3.64 11.22 -9.68
C SER A 14 3.27 9.75 -9.82
N ILE A 15 3.58 8.95 -8.81
CA ILE A 15 3.16 7.55 -8.71
C ILE A 15 2.37 7.41 -7.42
N GLN A 16 1.06 7.16 -7.54
CA GLN A 16 0.23 6.97 -6.36
C GLN A 16 0.21 5.50 -6.00
N THR A 17 0.72 5.20 -4.81
CA THR A 17 0.83 3.81 -4.32
C THR A 17 0.62 3.76 -2.81
N GLU A 18 -0.21 2.84 -2.34
CA GLU A 18 -0.33 2.52 -0.92
C GLU A 18 0.71 1.49 -0.46
N ASP A 19 1.36 0.79 -1.39
CA ASP A 19 2.43 -0.17 -1.12
C ASP A 19 3.74 0.23 -1.83
N PRO A 20 4.71 0.82 -1.10
CA PRO A 20 6.01 1.19 -1.66
C PRO A 20 6.78 0.02 -2.28
N ARG A 21 6.54 -1.23 -1.84
CA ARG A 21 7.25 -2.41 -2.36
C ARG A 21 6.91 -2.67 -3.82
N ARG A 22 5.64 -2.51 -4.19
CA ARG A 22 5.19 -2.68 -5.58
C ARG A 22 5.83 -1.69 -6.52
N SER A 23 5.94 -0.42 -6.11
CA SER A 23 6.58 0.61 -6.90
C SER A 23 8.09 0.37 -7.07
N TYR A 24 8.78 -0.11 -6.04
CA TYR A 24 10.19 -0.47 -6.13
C TYR A 24 10.44 -1.69 -7.05
N LEU A 25 9.56 -2.69 -7.02
CA LEU A 25 9.62 -3.83 -7.94
C LEU A 25 9.41 -3.40 -9.39
N TRP A 26 8.43 -2.53 -9.65
CA TRP A 26 8.21 -1.96 -10.99
C TRP A 26 9.44 -1.18 -11.48
N LEU A 27 10.02 -0.34 -10.62
CA LEU A 27 11.22 0.43 -10.94
C LEU A 27 12.36 -0.50 -11.38
N GLN A 28 12.61 -1.56 -10.62
CA GLN A 28 13.65 -2.53 -10.96
C GLN A 28 13.38 -3.28 -12.28
N GLN A 29 12.12 -3.59 -12.59
CA GLN A 29 11.75 -4.20 -13.86
C GLN A 29 11.97 -3.24 -15.04
N MET A 30 11.55 -1.98 -14.90
CA MET A 30 11.75 -0.92 -15.90
C MET A 30 13.25 -0.73 -16.19
N MET A 31 14.07 -0.65 -15.14
CA MET A 31 15.53 -0.54 -15.26
C MET A 31 16.15 -1.65 -16.10
N ARG A 32 15.75 -2.91 -15.83
CA ARG A 32 16.28 -4.07 -16.56
C ARG A 32 15.82 -4.11 -18.01
N ALA A 33 14.59 -3.66 -18.29
CA ALA A 33 14.03 -3.67 -19.63
C ALA A 33 14.63 -2.56 -20.52
N SER A 34 14.81 -1.36 -19.97
CA SER A 34 15.22 -0.17 -20.71
C SER A 34 16.73 0.12 -20.64
N GLY A 35 17.45 -0.46 -19.68
CA GLY A 35 18.88 -0.20 -19.47
C GLY A 35 19.20 1.25 -19.08
N THR A 36 18.19 2.01 -18.63
CA THR A 36 18.31 3.42 -18.27
C THR A 36 18.93 3.59 -16.89
N ASN A 37 19.78 4.60 -16.72
CA ASN A 37 20.31 4.97 -15.42
C ASN A 37 19.17 5.41 -14.49
N VAL A 38 19.22 4.97 -13.24
CA VAL A 38 18.26 5.39 -12.21
C VAL A 38 19.00 5.75 -10.93
N THR A 39 18.62 6.90 -10.39
CA THR A 39 19.08 7.40 -9.10
C THR A 39 17.91 7.42 -8.11
N VAL A 40 18.03 6.67 -7.01
CA VAL A 40 16.98 6.56 -5.98
C VAL A 40 17.30 7.45 -4.79
N LEU A 41 16.45 8.43 -4.52
CA LEU A 41 16.47 9.26 -3.32
C LEU A 41 15.39 8.75 -2.37
N THR A 42 15.78 8.19 -1.22
CA THR A 42 14.83 7.54 -0.30
C THR A 42 15.22 7.71 1.16
N ARG A 43 14.22 7.65 2.04
CA ARG A 43 14.42 7.62 3.50
C ARG A 43 14.88 6.27 4.02
N LEU A 44 14.76 5.22 3.21
CA LEU A 44 15.23 3.90 3.57
C LEU A 44 16.76 3.91 3.66
N SER A 45 17.29 3.44 4.79
CA SER A 45 18.73 3.21 4.90
C SER A 45 19.18 2.16 3.89
N PRO A 46 20.45 2.13 3.48
CA PRO A 46 20.94 1.17 2.48
C PRO A 46 20.55 -0.28 2.81
N GLN A 47 20.72 -0.70 4.07
CA GLN A 47 20.34 -2.03 4.55
C GLN A 47 18.84 -2.37 4.37
N ARG A 48 17.95 -1.38 4.47
CA ARG A 48 16.50 -1.57 4.26
C ARG A 48 16.14 -1.54 2.77
N LEU A 49 16.83 -0.71 1.99
CA LEU A 49 16.63 -0.62 0.55
C LEU A 49 17.06 -1.93 -0.16
N GLU A 50 18.15 -2.55 0.30
CA GLU A 50 18.62 -3.87 -0.17
C GLU A 50 17.60 -4.99 -0.03
N GLN A 51 16.67 -4.88 0.93
CA GLN A 51 15.60 -5.86 1.12
C GLN A 51 14.51 -5.76 0.05
N LEU A 52 14.47 -4.67 -0.70
CA LEU A 52 13.43 -4.39 -1.72
C LEU A 52 13.98 -4.47 -3.14
N ILE A 53 15.19 -3.95 -3.38
CA ILE A 53 15.81 -3.87 -4.71
C ILE A 53 17.31 -4.19 -4.63
N ARG A 54 17.88 -4.64 -5.75
CA ARG A 54 19.33 -4.88 -5.86
C ARG A 54 20.05 -3.55 -6.06
N LEU A 55 20.97 -3.20 -5.15
CA LEU A 55 21.71 -1.94 -5.19
C LEU A 55 22.88 -1.92 -6.17
N GLU A 56 23.35 -3.09 -6.61
CA GLU A 56 24.51 -3.24 -7.51
C GLU A 56 24.34 -2.48 -8.84
N ASP A 57 23.09 -2.29 -9.27
CA ASP A 57 22.71 -1.68 -10.54
C ASP A 57 22.09 -0.27 -10.38
N ILE A 58 22.07 0.29 -9.16
CA ILE A 58 21.26 1.48 -8.82
C ILE A 58 22.07 2.48 -8.00
N GLU A 59 22.24 3.70 -8.51
CA GLU A 59 22.73 4.80 -7.67
C GLU A 59 21.64 5.16 -6.65
N HIS A 60 22.00 5.29 -5.38
CA HIS A 60 21.04 5.64 -4.34
C HIS A 60 21.63 6.67 -3.37
N ARG A 61 20.75 7.50 -2.80
CA ARG A 61 21.05 8.45 -1.75
C ARG A 61 20.08 8.26 -0.59
N TRP A 62 20.63 8.10 0.60
CA TRP A 62 19.86 7.99 1.82
C TRP A 62 19.55 9.39 2.37
N LEU A 63 18.27 9.73 2.44
CA LEU A 63 17.80 11.02 2.93
C LEU A 63 17.86 11.07 4.45
N THR A 64 18.93 11.68 4.97
CA THR A 64 19.24 11.73 6.41
C THR A 64 20.20 12.86 6.73
N GLU A 65 20.17 13.35 7.97
CA GLU A 65 21.18 14.28 8.51
C GLU A 65 22.43 13.56 9.03
N LYS A 66 22.40 12.22 9.09
CA LYS A 66 23.53 11.42 9.56
C LYS A 66 24.65 11.41 8.53
N GLU A 67 25.89 11.55 9.00
CA GLU A 67 27.06 11.40 8.14
C GLU A 67 27.20 9.95 7.66
N ASP A 68 27.00 9.75 6.35
CA ASP A 68 27.22 8.49 5.64
C ASP A 68 27.72 8.79 4.21
N SER A 69 28.47 7.87 3.59
CA SER A 69 28.98 8.06 2.22
C SER A 69 27.87 8.20 1.17
N THR A 70 26.69 7.65 1.44
CA THR A 70 25.50 7.73 0.59
C THR A 70 24.46 8.73 1.10
N SER A 71 24.75 9.43 2.20
CA SER A 71 23.81 10.40 2.77
C SER A 71 23.58 11.60 1.86
N LEU A 72 22.35 12.08 1.86
CA LEU A 72 21.94 13.35 1.29
C LEU A 72 21.01 14.03 2.29
N GLU A 73 21.34 15.26 2.66
CA GLU A 73 20.54 16.02 3.61
C GLU A 73 19.13 16.29 3.03
N PRO A 74 18.05 16.05 3.78
CA PRO A 74 16.67 16.14 3.27
C PRO A 74 16.14 17.59 3.22
N THR A 75 17.00 18.57 2.95
CA THR A 75 16.60 19.97 2.71
C THR A 75 16.20 20.14 1.25
N LEU A 76 15.18 20.98 0.99
CA LEU A 76 14.68 21.20 -0.37
C LEU A 76 15.78 21.79 -1.27
N GLU A 77 16.62 22.68 -0.73
CA GLU A 77 17.75 23.29 -1.44
C GLU A 77 18.80 22.24 -1.85
N ARG A 78 19.17 21.34 -0.93
CA ARG A 78 20.19 20.32 -1.21
C ARG A 78 19.69 19.29 -2.22
N LEU A 79 18.43 18.88 -2.10
CA LEU A 79 17.79 17.98 -3.07
C LEU A 79 17.69 18.64 -4.44
N HIS A 80 17.28 19.90 -4.50
CA HIS A 80 17.17 20.64 -5.75
C HIS A 80 18.53 20.74 -6.45
N GLN A 81 19.56 21.16 -5.73
CA GLN A 81 20.92 21.26 -6.29
C GLN A 81 21.40 19.90 -6.82
N PHE A 82 21.24 18.83 -6.03
CA PHE A 82 21.64 17.49 -6.44
C PHE A 82 20.93 17.05 -7.74
N MET A 83 19.61 17.25 -7.84
CA MET A 83 18.84 16.84 -9.01
C MET A 83 19.17 17.67 -10.25
N VAL A 84 19.39 18.98 -10.10
CA VAL A 84 19.82 19.85 -11.20
C VAL A 84 21.22 19.48 -11.70
N ASP A 85 22.15 19.17 -10.79
CA ASP A 85 23.49 18.68 -11.18
C ASP A 85 23.40 17.38 -12.01
N CYS A 86 22.42 16.51 -11.70
CA CYS A 86 22.12 15.35 -12.55
C CYS A 86 21.59 15.77 -13.92
N PHE A 87 20.66 16.71 -13.99
CA PHE A 87 20.02 17.13 -15.26
C PHE A 87 21.01 17.70 -16.28
N ASP A 88 22.10 18.32 -15.82
CA ASP A 88 23.16 18.86 -16.67
C ASP A 88 24.01 17.79 -17.35
N SER A 89 23.86 16.51 -17.00
CA SER A 89 24.67 15.42 -17.55
C SER A 89 23.91 14.10 -17.75
N GLY A 90 24.14 13.45 -18.91
CA GLY A 90 23.55 12.15 -19.19
C GLY A 90 22.02 12.19 -19.35
N GLY A 91 21.37 11.09 -18.99
CA GLY A 91 19.93 10.92 -19.04
C GLY A 91 19.52 9.68 -18.22
N GLY A 92 18.28 9.66 -17.76
CA GLY A 92 17.83 8.62 -16.84
C GLY A 92 16.58 8.99 -16.06
N HIS A 93 16.38 8.31 -14.94
CA HIS A 93 15.25 8.57 -14.04
C HIS A 93 15.74 8.88 -12.63
N ILE A 94 15.15 9.88 -11.99
CA ILE A 94 15.31 10.11 -10.56
C ILE A 94 14.05 9.65 -9.86
N TRP A 95 14.19 8.78 -8.87
CA TRP A 95 13.10 8.28 -8.04
C TRP A 95 13.16 8.93 -6.65
N LEU A 96 12.21 9.82 -6.32
CA LEU A 96 12.18 10.53 -5.04
C LEU A 96 11.09 9.97 -4.11
N ASP A 97 11.44 8.96 -3.32
CA ASP A 97 10.59 8.33 -2.31
C ASP A 97 10.67 9.06 -0.96
N ALA A 98 10.11 10.26 -0.95
CA ALA A 98 10.15 11.13 0.23
C ALA A 98 9.09 12.24 0.28
N VAL A 99 8.12 12.27 -0.64
CA VAL A 99 7.21 13.42 -0.79
C VAL A 99 6.50 13.74 0.53
N GLU A 100 5.91 12.73 1.18
CA GLU A 100 5.19 12.88 2.45
C GLU A 100 6.10 13.36 3.57
N TYR A 101 7.35 12.92 3.56
CA TYR A 101 8.34 13.34 4.55
C TYR A 101 8.80 14.78 4.33
N LEU A 102 9.01 15.19 3.08
CA LEU A 102 9.34 16.58 2.75
C LEU A 102 8.18 17.51 3.13
N ILE A 103 6.93 17.10 2.89
CA ILE A 103 5.73 17.82 3.32
C ILE A 103 5.67 17.91 4.85
N SER A 104 5.96 16.82 5.55
CA SER A 104 6.00 16.81 7.02
C SER A 104 7.10 17.70 7.60
N MET A 105 8.25 17.83 6.93
CA MET A 105 9.40 18.61 7.40
C MET A 105 9.29 20.09 7.05
N HIS A 106 8.90 20.41 5.82
CA HIS A 106 8.98 21.76 5.24
C HIS A 106 7.61 22.40 5.00
N GLY A 107 6.53 21.63 5.16
CA GLY A 107 5.18 22.04 4.81
C GLY A 107 4.85 21.77 3.34
N PHE A 108 3.55 21.73 3.06
CA PHE A 108 3.04 21.43 1.73
C PHE A 108 3.39 22.52 0.70
N ASP A 109 3.17 23.79 1.02
CA ASP A 109 3.41 24.89 0.07
C ASP A 109 4.88 24.99 -0.37
N ALA A 110 5.81 24.81 0.56
CA ALA A 110 7.24 24.80 0.26
C ALA A 110 7.60 23.62 -0.65
N THR A 111 7.06 22.43 -0.36
CA THR A 111 7.29 21.22 -1.15
C THR A 111 6.66 21.34 -2.55
N LEU A 112 5.48 21.92 -2.68
CA LEU A 112 4.84 22.16 -3.98
C LEU A 112 5.65 23.13 -4.84
N ASN A 113 6.19 24.21 -4.24
CA ASN A 113 7.07 25.14 -4.96
C ASN A 113 8.40 24.47 -5.37
N PHE A 114 8.92 23.58 -4.55
CA PHE A 114 10.06 22.74 -4.92
C PHE A 114 9.74 21.82 -6.12
N ILE A 115 8.59 21.14 -6.12
CA ILE A 115 8.14 20.31 -7.25
C ILE A 115 8.01 21.15 -8.53
N ARG A 116 7.46 22.36 -8.44
CA ARG A 116 7.37 23.31 -9.58
C ARG A 116 8.75 23.69 -10.11
N SER A 117 9.66 24.09 -9.22
CA SER A 117 11.04 24.44 -9.60
C SER A 117 11.75 23.28 -10.29
N LEU A 118 11.57 22.05 -9.79
CA LEU A 118 12.10 20.86 -10.46
C LEU A 118 11.43 20.61 -11.81
N ALA A 119 10.13 20.87 -11.95
CA ALA A 119 9.41 20.66 -13.21
C ALA A 119 9.93 21.61 -14.31
N ASP A 120 10.25 22.85 -13.93
CA ASP A 120 10.91 23.82 -14.81
C ASP A 120 12.35 23.39 -15.13
N ALA A 121 13.09 22.88 -14.15
CA ALA A 121 14.50 22.51 -14.33
C ALA A 121 14.69 21.23 -15.16
N VAL A 122 13.81 20.23 -15.01
CA VAL A 122 13.89 18.98 -15.78
C VAL A 122 13.46 19.18 -17.24
N ALA A 123 12.71 20.24 -17.53
CA ALA A 123 12.24 20.53 -18.88
C ALA A 123 13.43 20.77 -19.83
N GLY A 124 13.49 19.98 -20.91
CA GLY A 124 14.59 20.03 -21.88
C GLY A 124 15.82 19.18 -21.52
N SER A 125 15.78 18.44 -20.41
CA SER A 125 16.79 17.44 -20.06
C SER A 125 16.37 16.02 -20.51
N GLU A 126 17.33 15.11 -20.65
CA GLU A 126 17.06 13.69 -20.92
C GLU A 126 16.70 12.90 -19.64
N TRP A 127 16.25 13.60 -18.60
CA TRP A 127 15.88 13.02 -17.32
C TRP A 127 14.36 13.04 -17.11
N ALA A 128 13.85 12.05 -16.38
CA ALA A 128 12.51 12.07 -15.82
C ALA A 128 12.57 11.97 -14.29
N VAL A 129 11.69 12.66 -13.59
CA VAL A 129 11.57 12.56 -12.13
C VAL A 129 10.29 11.83 -11.78
N LEU A 130 10.37 10.87 -10.88
CA LEU A 130 9.26 10.06 -10.38
C LEU A 130 9.07 10.34 -8.89
N LEU A 131 7.87 10.78 -8.54
CA LEU A 131 7.47 11.15 -7.19
C LEU A 131 6.43 10.14 -6.67
N PRO A 132 6.85 8.97 -6.16
CA PRO A 132 5.94 8.08 -5.44
C PRO A 132 5.41 8.75 -4.17
N PHE A 133 4.12 8.59 -3.90
CA PHE A 133 3.52 8.92 -2.61
C PHE A 133 2.21 8.14 -2.38
N SER A 134 1.84 7.99 -1.12
CA SER A 134 0.54 7.46 -0.71
C SER A 134 -0.53 8.55 -0.80
N PRO A 135 -1.60 8.36 -1.60
CA PRO A 135 -2.68 9.33 -1.69
C PRO A 135 -3.45 9.44 -0.36
N SER A 136 -3.45 8.43 0.51
CA SER A 136 -4.06 8.52 1.84
C SER A 136 -3.36 9.50 2.79
N ALA A 137 -2.12 9.89 2.50
CA ALA A 137 -1.34 10.83 3.32
C ALA A 137 -1.62 12.32 3.04
N LEU A 138 -2.39 12.63 1.98
CA LEU A 138 -2.63 14.00 1.51
C LEU A 138 -4.12 14.24 1.28
N ASP A 139 -4.57 15.48 1.42
CA ASP A 139 -5.94 15.82 1.10
C ASP A 139 -6.17 15.93 -0.43
N SER A 140 -7.43 15.90 -0.85
CA SER A 140 -7.81 15.94 -2.27
C SER A 140 -7.34 17.20 -3.00
N THR A 141 -7.22 18.33 -2.31
CA THR A 141 -6.75 19.60 -2.88
C THR A 141 -5.24 19.54 -3.11
N GLN A 142 -4.49 19.05 -2.12
CA GLN A 142 -3.05 18.83 -2.19
C GLN A 142 -2.69 17.87 -3.34
N ILE A 143 -3.42 16.75 -3.45
CA ILE A 143 -3.23 15.78 -4.53
C ILE A 143 -3.49 16.43 -5.89
N ALA A 144 -4.58 17.20 -6.05
CA ALA A 144 -4.88 17.89 -7.30
C ALA A 144 -3.81 18.91 -7.70
N GLN A 145 -3.23 19.61 -6.71
CA GLN A 145 -2.15 20.57 -6.95
C GLN A 145 -0.85 19.87 -7.36
N ILE A 146 -0.48 18.75 -6.71
CA ILE A 146 0.68 17.95 -7.15
C ILE A 146 0.45 17.40 -8.56
N ARG A 147 -0.73 16.83 -8.86
CA ARG A 147 -1.04 16.25 -10.18
C ARG A 147 -0.95 17.26 -11.32
N ARG A 148 -1.17 18.55 -11.04
CA ARG A 148 -1.04 19.61 -12.03
C ARG A 148 0.41 19.79 -12.49
N GLU A 149 1.37 19.67 -11.57
CA GLU A 149 2.80 19.85 -11.85
C GLU A 149 3.47 18.51 -12.22
N ALA A 150 3.03 17.42 -11.60
CA ALA A 150 3.52 16.06 -11.77
C ALA A 150 2.35 15.12 -12.09
N PRO A 151 1.96 14.97 -13.37
CA PRO A 151 0.88 14.09 -13.78
C PRO A 151 1.07 12.65 -13.31
N VAL A 152 -0.02 11.93 -13.12
CA VAL A 152 0.03 10.54 -12.67
C VAL A 152 0.60 9.67 -13.77
N PHE A 153 1.61 8.88 -13.42
CA PHE A 153 2.13 7.81 -14.26
C PHE A 153 1.60 6.47 -13.76
N GLU A 154 0.89 5.75 -14.63
CA GLU A 154 0.39 4.42 -14.31
C GLU A 154 1.49 3.37 -14.48
N THR A 155 1.88 2.75 -13.36
CA THR A 155 2.88 1.67 -13.35
C THR A 155 2.29 0.31 -13.79
N THR A 156 1.14 0.31 -14.48
CA THR A 156 0.42 -0.91 -14.86
C THR A 156 1.21 -1.71 -15.89
N THR A 157 1.56 -2.94 -15.54
CA THR A 157 2.01 -3.98 -16.47
C THR A 157 0.79 -4.64 -17.12
N SER A 158 0.17 -3.97 -18.10
CA SER A 158 -0.78 -4.63 -19.00
C SER A 158 -0.03 -5.34 -20.15
N PRO A 159 -0.47 -6.53 -20.60
CA PRO A 159 0.06 -7.14 -21.82
C PRO A 159 -0.30 -6.30 -23.05
N PRO A 160 0.55 -6.30 -24.10
CA PRO A 160 0.24 -5.61 -25.34
C PRO A 160 -0.80 -6.42 -26.15
N ASP A 161 -1.47 -5.68 -27.05
CA ASP A 161 -2.38 -6.11 -28.11
C ASP A 161 -3.87 -6.11 -27.75
N THR A 162 -4.53 -5.00 -28.11
CA THR A 162 -5.48 -5.01 -29.23
C THR A 162 -5.75 -3.57 -29.68
N VAL A 163 -4.98 -3.11 -30.66
CA VAL A 163 -5.44 -2.04 -31.56
C VAL A 163 -6.38 -2.69 -32.58
N GLY A 164 -7.64 -2.27 -32.57
CA GLY A 164 -8.58 -2.34 -33.69
C GLY A 164 -9.10 -3.74 -34.04
N ILE A 165 -10.40 -3.95 -33.81
CA ILE A 165 -11.35 -4.47 -34.79
C ILE A 165 -12.74 -4.04 -34.31
N GLU A 166 -13.44 -3.35 -35.19
CA GLU A 166 -14.86 -3.03 -35.13
C GLU A 166 -15.70 -4.32 -35.12
N ASP A 167 -16.84 -4.29 -34.41
CA ASP A 167 -18.03 -5.15 -34.52
C ASP A 167 -17.85 -6.65 -34.87
N GLU A 168 -18.22 -7.53 -33.95
CA GLU A 168 -19.42 -8.36 -34.12
C GLU A 168 -19.74 -9.17 -32.86
N VAL A 169 -21.02 -9.15 -32.52
CA VAL A 169 -21.69 -9.79 -31.39
C VAL A 169 -21.56 -11.32 -31.38
N SER A 170 -21.37 -11.92 -30.20
CA SER A 170 -22.00 -13.20 -29.89
C SER A 170 -22.25 -13.35 -28.39
N ASP A 171 -23.54 -13.35 -28.10
CA ASP A 171 -24.25 -13.52 -26.85
C ASP A 171 -23.94 -14.85 -26.14
N ALA A 172 -23.59 -14.78 -24.86
CA ALA A 172 -23.73 -15.86 -23.89
C ALA A 172 -23.85 -15.25 -22.50
N ALA A 173 -25.10 -14.96 -22.13
CA ALA A 173 -25.59 -14.50 -20.85
C ALA A 173 -24.77 -14.96 -19.61
N THR A 174 -24.18 -13.99 -18.94
CA THR A 174 -24.14 -13.91 -17.47
C THR A 174 -24.56 -12.49 -17.16
N GLU A 175 -25.67 -12.34 -16.44
CA GLU A 175 -26.29 -11.04 -16.18
C GLU A 175 -25.26 -10.04 -15.61
N PRO A 176 -25.18 -8.83 -16.17
CA PRO A 176 -24.35 -7.77 -15.61
C PRO A 176 -25.03 -7.27 -14.34
N ASP A 177 -24.28 -7.26 -13.23
CA ASP A 177 -24.68 -6.53 -12.02
C ASP A 177 -24.54 -5.03 -12.34
N ASP A 178 -25.60 -4.47 -12.95
CA ASP A 178 -25.76 -3.04 -13.21
C ASP A 178 -25.85 -2.31 -11.87
N ALA A 179 -24.70 -1.83 -11.41
CA ALA A 179 -24.58 -0.62 -10.63
C ALA A 179 -23.20 -0.02 -10.86
N ASP A 180 -23.07 0.63 -12.02
CA ASP A 180 -22.24 1.80 -12.22
C ASP A 180 -22.69 2.88 -11.21
N VAL A 181 -22.25 2.74 -9.96
CA VAL A 181 -22.38 3.73 -8.90
C VAL A 181 -20.96 4.02 -8.43
N GLN A 182 -20.37 5.00 -9.10
CA GLN A 182 -19.26 5.85 -8.64
C GLN A 182 -18.23 5.13 -7.76
N GLU A 183 -17.10 4.75 -8.35
CA GLU A 183 -15.87 4.31 -7.64
C GLU A 183 -15.34 5.30 -6.59
N LYS A 184 -15.96 6.49 -6.44
CA LYS A 184 -15.64 7.50 -5.43
C LYS A 184 -16.40 7.35 -4.09
N GLU A 185 -17.51 6.62 -4.03
CA GLU A 185 -18.33 6.48 -2.80
C GLU A 185 -17.96 5.24 -1.95
N ILE A 186 -17.11 4.34 -2.46
CA ILE A 186 -16.78 3.08 -1.79
C ILE A 186 -15.65 3.26 -0.75
N ASP A 187 -14.85 4.32 -0.86
CA ASP A 187 -13.71 4.58 0.04
C ASP A 187 -14.13 5.22 1.38
N GLU A 188 -15.32 5.82 1.49
CA GLU A 188 -15.82 6.40 2.76
C GLU A 188 -16.36 5.34 3.75
N ILE A 189 -16.67 4.13 3.29
CA ILE A 189 -17.42 3.15 4.11
C ILE A 189 -16.49 2.26 4.95
N ILE A 190 -15.20 2.23 4.65
CA ILE A 190 -14.20 1.51 5.47
C ILE A 190 -13.48 2.54 6.33
N ALA A 191 -14.20 3.08 7.31
CA ALA A 191 -13.58 3.83 8.40
C ALA A 191 -12.44 2.98 9.00
N PRO A 192 -11.25 3.57 9.27
CA PRO A 192 -10.17 2.84 9.90
C PRO A 192 -10.70 2.27 11.22
N GLY A 193 -10.49 0.96 11.40
CA GLY A 193 -10.85 0.31 12.66
C GLY A 193 -10.24 1.08 13.83
N VAL A 194 -10.99 1.19 14.92
CA VAL A 194 -10.47 1.83 16.14
C VAL A 194 -9.30 0.98 16.62
N GLU A 195 -8.09 1.54 16.60
CA GLU A 195 -6.94 0.95 17.29
C GLU A 195 -7.26 0.95 18.78
N VAL A 196 -7.62 -0.22 19.33
CA VAL A 196 -7.90 -0.33 20.76
C VAL A 196 -6.61 -0.51 21.55
N GLU A 197 -5.54 -1.08 20.95
CA GLU A 197 -4.17 -1.22 21.52
C GLU A 197 -3.22 -1.97 20.53
N PRO A 198 -1.88 -2.03 20.73
CA PRO A 198 -0.93 -2.27 19.64
C PRO A 198 -1.10 -3.67 19.02
N GLY A 199 -1.31 -3.70 17.70
CA GLY A 199 -1.32 -4.90 16.87
C GLY A 199 -2.68 -5.58 16.67
N LEU A 200 -3.79 -5.06 17.22
CA LEU A 200 -5.13 -5.60 17.01
C LEU A 200 -6.08 -4.48 16.58
N VAL A 201 -6.40 -4.45 15.28
CA VAL A 201 -7.34 -3.50 14.69
C VAL A 201 -8.75 -4.08 14.78
N MET A 202 -9.62 -3.45 15.57
CA MET A 202 -11.04 -3.78 15.55
C MET A 202 -11.67 -3.14 14.32
N LEU A 203 -11.81 -3.94 13.27
CA LEU A 203 -12.29 -3.47 11.99
C LEU A 203 -13.78 -3.09 12.03
N SER A 204 -14.13 -1.94 11.44
CA SER A 204 -15.49 -1.37 11.39
C SER A 204 -16.44 -2.21 10.54
N ARG A 205 -17.70 -2.41 10.96
CA ARG A 205 -18.68 -3.22 10.23
C ARG A 205 -18.97 -2.62 8.85
N ILE A 206 -18.94 -3.46 7.82
CA ILE A 206 -19.26 -3.06 6.44
C ILE A 206 -20.77 -3.25 6.18
N PRO A 207 -21.52 -2.22 5.77
CA PRO A 207 -22.91 -2.34 5.31
C PRO A 207 -23.07 -3.27 4.11
N GLU A 208 -24.20 -3.97 4.02
CA GLU A 208 -24.53 -4.90 2.92
C GLU A 208 -24.48 -4.24 1.53
N VAL A 209 -24.90 -2.97 1.47
CA VAL A 209 -24.95 -2.19 0.23
C VAL A 209 -23.56 -1.95 -0.36
N SER A 210 -22.53 -1.91 0.49
CA SER A 210 -21.13 -1.64 0.14
C SER A 210 -20.23 -2.88 0.04
N LEU A 211 -20.76 -4.07 0.32
CA LEU A 211 -19.98 -5.31 0.28
C LEU A 211 -19.83 -5.83 -1.16
N SER A 212 -18.96 -5.19 -1.93
CA SER A 212 -18.54 -5.68 -3.25
C SER A 212 -17.54 -6.84 -3.13
N ARG A 213 -17.34 -7.61 -4.22
CA ARG A 213 -16.31 -8.67 -4.26
C ARG A 213 -14.92 -8.12 -3.99
N ALA A 214 -14.60 -6.94 -4.53
CA ALA A 214 -13.32 -6.26 -4.32
C ALA A 214 -13.13 -5.82 -2.85
N VAL A 215 -14.19 -5.31 -2.22
CA VAL A 215 -14.18 -4.93 -0.80
C VAL A 215 -13.97 -6.17 0.09
N LEU A 216 -14.67 -7.26 -0.20
CA LEU A 216 -14.51 -8.53 0.52
C LEU A 216 -13.09 -9.10 0.38
N GLN A 217 -12.49 -9.05 -0.83
CA GLN A 217 -11.11 -9.48 -1.07
C GLN A 217 -10.11 -8.66 -0.25
N ARG A 218 -10.19 -7.33 -0.28
CA ARG A 218 -9.33 -6.45 0.52
C ARG A 218 -9.46 -6.74 2.01
N ARG A 219 -10.67 -7.00 2.48
CA ARG A 219 -10.95 -7.36 3.88
C ARG A 219 -10.37 -8.71 4.28
N MET A 220 -10.42 -9.71 3.40
CA MET A 220 -9.76 -11.00 3.60
C MET A 220 -8.24 -10.85 3.68
N GLU A 221 -7.64 -9.98 2.86
CA GLU A 221 -6.21 -9.69 2.93
C GLU A 221 -5.82 -9.06 4.28
N GLN A 222 -6.65 -8.16 4.82
CA GLN A 222 -6.45 -7.59 6.16
C GLN A 222 -6.48 -8.65 7.26
N TRP A 223 -7.47 -9.54 7.25
CA TRP A 223 -7.55 -10.63 8.24
C TRP A 223 -6.41 -11.64 8.10
N LYS A 224 -5.97 -11.93 6.86
CA LYS A 224 -4.80 -12.77 6.60
C LYS A 224 -3.51 -12.13 7.12
N ALA A 225 -3.40 -10.80 7.07
CA ALA A 225 -2.27 -10.07 7.65
C ALA A 225 -2.28 -10.08 9.20
N MET A 226 -3.42 -10.34 9.82
CA MET A 226 -3.56 -10.59 11.27
C MET A 226 -3.37 -12.07 11.64
N ASP A 227 -2.83 -12.89 10.73
CA ASP A 227 -2.61 -14.34 10.89
C ASP A 227 -3.90 -15.18 11.11
N PHE A 228 -5.06 -14.65 10.71
CA PHE A 228 -6.31 -15.42 10.70
C PHE A 228 -6.46 -16.25 9.43
N ASP A 229 -6.94 -17.49 9.56
CA ASP A 229 -7.22 -18.36 8.43
C ASP A 229 -8.53 -17.98 7.70
N VAL A 230 -8.39 -17.28 6.57
CA VAL A 230 -9.50 -16.81 5.71
C VAL A 230 -9.97 -17.83 4.67
N SER A 231 -9.45 -19.06 4.70
CA SER A 231 -9.77 -20.10 3.69
C SER A 231 -11.27 -20.41 3.62
N ASP A 232 -11.95 -20.40 4.78
CA ASP A 232 -13.40 -20.63 4.89
C ASP A 232 -14.26 -19.54 4.24
N LEU A 233 -13.69 -18.35 3.99
CA LEU A 233 -14.39 -17.21 3.39
C LEU A 233 -14.15 -17.10 1.88
N LEU A 234 -13.20 -17.85 1.31
CA LEU A 234 -12.93 -17.85 -0.14
C LEU A 234 -14.16 -18.28 -0.97
N ALA A 235 -14.98 -19.19 -0.42
CA ALA A 235 -16.21 -19.63 -1.06
C ALA A 235 -17.23 -18.48 -1.26
N ALA A 236 -17.21 -17.46 -0.39
CA ALA A 236 -18.12 -16.32 -0.46
C ALA A 236 -17.86 -15.42 -1.68
N LEU A 237 -16.68 -15.49 -2.29
CA LEU A 237 -16.34 -14.70 -3.48
C LEU A 237 -17.14 -15.12 -4.72
N VAL A 238 -17.56 -16.38 -4.78
CA VAL A 238 -18.29 -16.97 -5.91
C VAL A 238 -19.81 -16.98 -5.67
N MET A 239 -20.25 -16.73 -4.44
CA MET A 239 -21.67 -16.70 -4.03
C MET A 239 -22.41 -15.44 -4.48
N GLU A 240 -23.74 -15.54 -4.49
CA GLU A 240 -24.68 -14.44 -4.72
C GLU A 240 -24.57 -13.36 -3.62
N ARG A 241 -25.03 -12.14 -3.90
CA ARG A 241 -24.82 -10.97 -3.02
C ARG A 241 -25.34 -11.19 -1.59
N GLU A 242 -26.56 -11.69 -1.45
CA GLU A 242 -27.19 -11.95 -0.14
C GLU A 242 -26.46 -13.06 0.62
N GLU A 243 -26.13 -14.17 -0.05
CA GLU A 243 -25.38 -15.28 0.55
C GLU A 243 -23.95 -14.89 0.94
N ARG A 244 -23.29 -14.06 0.12
CA ARG A 244 -21.97 -13.49 0.40
C ARG A 244 -21.99 -12.61 1.64
N TYR A 245 -22.99 -11.74 1.78
CA TYR A 245 -23.12 -10.87 2.94
C TYR A 245 -23.38 -11.68 4.21
N ALA A 246 -24.30 -12.65 4.16
CA ALA A 246 -24.57 -13.55 5.28
C ALA A 246 -23.29 -14.26 5.74
N ARG A 247 -22.52 -14.80 4.79
CA ARG A 247 -21.26 -15.49 5.08
C ARG A 247 -20.17 -14.56 5.62
N TYR A 248 -20.11 -13.34 5.12
CA TYR A 248 -19.23 -12.29 5.63
C TYR A 248 -19.53 -11.94 7.08
N VAL A 249 -20.79 -11.69 7.42
CA VAL A 249 -21.22 -11.30 8.78
C VAL A 249 -20.89 -12.40 9.79
N GLU A 250 -21.15 -13.67 9.45
CA GLU A 250 -20.78 -14.81 10.30
C GLU A 250 -19.27 -14.87 10.57
N TYR A 251 -18.46 -14.62 9.54
CA TYR A 251 -17.01 -14.67 9.63
C TYR A 251 -16.44 -13.46 10.38
N GLU A 252 -16.97 -12.26 10.14
CA GLU A 252 -16.62 -11.04 10.88
C GLU A 252 -16.92 -11.21 12.38
N GLU A 253 -18.05 -11.84 12.72
CA GLU A 253 -18.41 -12.14 14.10
C GLU A 253 -17.35 -13.04 14.75
N LYS A 254 -16.85 -14.07 14.05
CA LYS A 254 -15.76 -14.94 14.54
C LYS A 254 -14.45 -14.18 14.75
N VAL A 255 -14.04 -13.35 13.78
CA VAL A 255 -12.80 -12.57 13.89
C VAL A 255 -12.85 -11.61 15.07
N ARG A 256 -13.97 -10.91 15.28
CA ARG A 256 -14.14 -10.01 16.42
C ARG A 256 -14.06 -10.76 17.76
N ARG A 257 -14.65 -11.95 17.88
CA ARG A 257 -14.50 -12.80 19.08
C ARG A 257 -13.05 -13.22 19.29
N ALA A 258 -12.35 -13.54 18.20
CA ALA A 258 -10.96 -13.93 18.27
C ALA A 258 -10.05 -12.78 18.74
N VAL A 259 -10.29 -11.56 18.25
CA VAL A 259 -9.59 -10.34 18.70
C VAL A 259 -9.78 -10.08 20.20
N GLU A 260 -11.00 -10.26 20.72
CA GLU A 260 -11.27 -10.13 22.17
C GLU A 260 -10.59 -11.24 23.00
N CYS A 261 -10.50 -12.46 22.46
CA CYS A 261 -9.73 -13.54 23.09
C CYS A 261 -8.23 -13.23 23.13
N GLU A 262 -7.66 -12.67 22.06
CA GLU A 262 -6.23 -12.28 22.03
C GLU A 262 -5.91 -11.23 23.12
N ARG A 263 -6.81 -10.27 23.34
CA ARG A 263 -6.68 -9.29 24.43
C ARG A 263 -6.55 -9.99 25.80
N ARG A 264 -7.40 -10.98 26.06
CA ARG A 264 -7.38 -11.78 27.30
C ARG A 264 -6.18 -12.72 27.40
N ILE A 265 -5.69 -13.24 26.27
CA ILE A 265 -4.46 -14.04 26.22
C ILE A 265 -3.26 -13.20 26.64
N ARG A 266 -3.18 -11.93 26.23
CA ARG A 266 -2.11 -11.02 26.67
C ARG A 266 -2.17 -10.73 28.17
N GLU A 267 -3.37 -10.62 28.74
CA GLU A 267 -3.54 -10.52 30.21
C GLU A 267 -2.97 -11.77 30.92
N LEU A 268 -3.20 -12.97 30.39
CA LEU A 268 -2.60 -14.21 30.92
C LEU A 268 -1.08 -14.30 30.72
N GLU A 269 -0.57 -13.77 29.60
CA GLU A 269 0.87 -13.67 29.32
C GLU A 269 1.57 -12.80 30.37
N ALA A 270 0.97 -11.66 30.73
CA ALA A 270 1.48 -10.80 31.79
C ALA A 270 1.49 -11.49 33.17
N LEU A 271 0.59 -12.46 33.39
CA LEU A 271 0.49 -13.25 34.62
C LEU A 271 1.43 -14.48 34.63
N GLY A 272 2.18 -14.74 33.55
CA GLY A 272 3.22 -15.76 33.48
C GLY A 272 2.79 -17.14 32.95
N PHE A 273 1.57 -17.28 32.42
CA PHE A 273 1.03 -18.55 31.88
C PHE A 273 1.48 -18.83 30.44
N MET A 274 2.79 -18.86 30.20
CA MET A 274 3.37 -18.87 28.84
C MET A 274 3.02 -20.11 28.00
N THR A 275 2.84 -21.27 28.64
CA THR A 275 2.56 -22.55 27.93
C THR A 275 1.12 -22.59 27.40
N GLU A 276 0.19 -22.10 28.21
CA GLU A 276 -1.23 -21.98 27.93
C GLU A 276 -1.47 -20.89 26.88
N VAL A 277 -0.78 -19.75 27.01
CA VAL A 277 -0.79 -18.65 26.03
C VAL A 277 -0.40 -19.12 24.63
N THR A 278 0.70 -19.89 24.52
CA THR A 278 1.17 -20.38 23.22
C THR A 278 0.16 -21.34 22.56
N LYS A 279 -0.45 -22.23 23.34
CA LYS A 279 -1.48 -23.16 22.85
C LYS A 279 -2.76 -22.43 22.44
N LEU A 280 -3.16 -21.42 23.22
CA LEU A 280 -4.35 -20.62 22.96
C LEU A 280 -4.16 -19.74 21.71
N ARG A 281 -3.01 -19.09 21.52
CA ARG A 281 -2.67 -18.32 20.30
C ARG A 281 -2.73 -19.18 19.03
N PHE A 282 -2.12 -20.37 19.07
CA PHE A 282 -2.13 -21.28 17.92
C PHE A 282 -3.56 -21.72 17.55
N ARG A 283 -4.39 -22.00 18.56
CA ARG A 283 -5.79 -22.40 18.35
C ARG A 283 -6.67 -21.22 17.91
N LEU A 284 -6.34 -20.01 18.36
CA LEU A 284 -7.00 -18.76 17.99
C LEU A 284 -6.80 -18.41 16.50
N MET A 285 -5.59 -18.60 15.97
CA MET A 285 -5.27 -18.38 14.56
C MET A 285 -6.10 -19.26 13.61
N GLN A 286 -6.47 -20.47 14.06
CA GLN A 286 -7.30 -21.40 13.31
C GLN A 286 -8.80 -21.05 13.34
N LEU A 287 -9.22 -20.03 14.10
CA LEU A 287 -10.62 -19.59 14.25
C LEU A 287 -11.64 -20.72 14.56
N THR A 288 -11.16 -21.84 15.13
CA THR A 288 -11.95 -23.05 15.39
C THR A 288 -12.09 -23.26 16.90
N GLY A 289 -13.30 -23.63 17.35
CA GLY A 289 -13.57 -23.89 18.77
C GLY A 289 -13.42 -22.65 19.66
N LEU A 290 -13.85 -21.47 19.19
CA LEU A 290 -13.78 -20.21 19.95
C LEU A 290 -14.50 -20.29 21.30
N ASP A 291 -15.61 -21.03 21.39
CA ASP A 291 -16.34 -21.23 22.65
C ASP A 291 -15.49 -21.96 23.71
N ASP A 292 -14.71 -22.96 23.30
CA ASP A 292 -13.80 -23.68 24.19
C ASP A 292 -12.65 -22.77 24.65
N ILE A 293 -12.11 -21.94 23.74
CA ILE A 293 -11.04 -20.98 24.03
C ILE A 293 -11.52 -19.96 25.07
N GLU A 294 -12.71 -19.40 24.90
CA GLU A 294 -13.31 -18.46 25.85
C GLU A 294 -13.55 -19.09 27.23
N ALA A 295 -14.01 -20.35 27.28
CA ALA A 295 -14.21 -21.09 28.53
C ALA A 295 -12.89 -21.36 29.27
N ILE A 296 -11.84 -21.76 28.53
CA ILE A 296 -10.49 -21.96 29.08
C ILE A 296 -9.91 -20.64 29.59
N LEU A 297 -10.03 -19.56 28.82
CA LEU A 297 -9.57 -18.21 29.21
C LEU A 297 -10.25 -17.73 30.50
N THR A 298 -11.57 -17.91 30.59
CA THR A 298 -12.35 -17.50 31.77
C THR A 298 -11.90 -18.26 33.02
N ARG A 299 -11.65 -19.58 32.88
CA ARG A 299 -11.15 -20.41 33.99
C ARG A 299 -9.75 -20.00 34.44
N LEU A 300 -8.82 -19.82 33.49
CA LEU A 300 -7.43 -19.48 33.80
C LEU A 300 -7.31 -18.07 34.40
N LEU A 301 -8.06 -17.09 33.90
CA LEU A 301 -8.09 -15.74 34.46
C LEU A 301 -8.72 -15.71 35.87
N ALA A 302 -9.66 -16.61 36.16
CA ALA A 302 -10.24 -16.75 37.50
C ALA A 302 -9.29 -17.46 38.49
N GLU A 303 -8.43 -18.36 38.00
CA GLU A 303 -7.41 -19.04 38.81
C GLU A 303 -6.19 -18.14 39.10
N ALA A 304 -5.96 -17.14 38.26
CA ALA A 304 -4.86 -16.18 38.38
C ALA A 304 -5.20 -14.90 39.18
N ARG A 305 -6.45 -14.72 39.61
CA ARG A 305 -6.92 -13.64 40.49
C ARG A 305 -7.07 -14.12 41.93
#